data_AF-A0A9P7J657-F1
#
_entry.id   AF-A0A9P7J657-F1
#
_cell.length_a   1.000
_cell.length_b   1.000
_cell.length_c   1.000
_cell.angle_alpha   90.00
_cell.angle_beta   90.00
_cell.angle_gamma   90.00
#
_symmetry.space_group_name_H-M   'P 1'
#
loop_
_entity.id
_entity.type
_entity.pdbx_description
1 polymer ?
#
loop_
_entity_poly.entity_id
_entity_poly.type
_entity_poly.pdbx_seq_one_letter_code
_entity_poly.pdbx_strand_id
1 'polypeptide(L)'
;DSKDVILQPLSLLVWFSGTVPCHLTHSNIPIEISVSLKDEYKSFMVPVIEIASQQPHPSNNSATFSQSCSVTDNDMSFPFLPLPLTFDHTDSDHWAELLDNIQSWLVKSVDPSMPEWAWGREVFWYAFIATNPDFPGRKWSFWDSSISLEGQFIEEWV
;
A
#
# COMPACT_ATOMS: atom_id res chain seq x y z
N ASP A 1 2.45 31.95 -49.71
CA ASP A 1 2.88 30.56 -49.45
C ASP A 1 3.50 30.44 -48.07
N SER A 2 2.70 30.13 -47.05
CA SER A 2 3.23 29.66 -45.77
C SER A 2 3.64 28.21 -45.97
N LYS A 3 4.93 27.91 -45.88
CA LYS A 3 5.44 26.55 -45.90
C LYS A 3 5.39 26.03 -44.48
N ASP A 4 4.24 25.48 -44.11
CA ASP A 4 4.08 24.84 -42.81
C ASP A 4 4.89 23.52 -42.82
N VAL A 5 5.79 23.37 -41.85
CA VAL A 5 6.62 22.16 -41.70
C VAL A 5 5.98 21.28 -40.65
N ILE A 6 5.59 20.06 -41.05
CA ILE A 6 5.05 19.06 -40.12
C ILE A 6 6.23 18.44 -39.36
N LEU A 7 6.20 18.59 -38.03
CA LEU A 7 7.17 17.94 -37.15
C LEU A 7 6.77 16.47 -36.96
N GLN A 8 7.77 15.59 -36.96
CA GLN A 8 7.54 14.18 -36.66
C GLN A 8 7.28 13.98 -35.16
N PRO A 9 6.44 13.01 -34.78
CA PRO A 9 6.24 12.66 -33.37
C PRO A 9 7.56 12.30 -32.68
N LEU A 10 7.78 12.84 -31.49
CA LEU A 10 8.90 12.46 -30.64
C LEU A 10 8.47 11.31 -29.72
N SER A 11 9.16 10.17 -29.80
CA SER A 11 8.95 9.05 -28.87
C SER A 11 9.86 9.20 -27.65
N LEU A 12 9.26 9.33 -26.47
CA LEU A 12 9.96 9.38 -25.19
C LEU A 12 9.66 8.12 -24.39
N LEU A 13 10.71 7.38 -23.99
CA LEU A 13 10.61 6.25 -23.06
C LEU A 13 11.19 6.67 -21.71
N VAL A 14 10.39 6.56 -20.66
CA VAL A 14 10.79 6.88 -19.28
C VAL A 14 10.70 5.59 -18.47
N TRP A 15 11.80 5.21 -17.83
CA TRP A 15 11.84 4.11 -16.87
C TRP A 15 12.34 4.61 -15.51
N PHE A 16 11.75 4.08 -14.45
CA PHE A 16 12.17 4.32 -13.08
C PHE A 16 12.82 3.04 -12.56
N SER A 17 14.05 3.16 -12.04
CA SER A 17 14.78 2.05 -11.44
C SER A 17 15.24 2.44 -10.04
N GLY A 18 14.92 1.63 -9.05
CA GLY A 18 15.29 1.87 -7.67
C GLY A 18 14.57 0.92 -6.71
N THR A 19 14.94 0.97 -5.44
CA THR A 19 14.27 0.24 -4.37
C THR A 19 13.18 1.11 -3.77
N VAL A 20 11.94 0.61 -3.76
CA VAL A 20 10.81 1.26 -3.07
C VAL A 20 10.63 0.58 -1.71
N PRO A 21 10.53 1.33 -0.61
CA PRO A 21 10.21 0.77 0.70
C PRO A 21 8.93 -0.08 0.67
N CYS A 22 8.94 -1.24 1.33
CA CYS A 22 7.84 -2.23 1.28
C CYS A 22 6.48 -1.69 1.77
N HIS A 23 6.47 -0.63 2.59
CA HIS A 23 5.22 0.01 3.00
C HIS A 23 4.55 0.82 1.89
N LEU A 24 5.26 1.14 0.80
CA LEU A 24 4.73 1.90 -0.35
C LEU A 24 4.32 1.01 -1.53
N THR A 25 4.60 -0.31 -1.49
CA THR A 25 4.31 -1.25 -2.59
C THR A 25 2.83 -1.62 -2.71
N HIS A 26 2.02 -1.32 -1.67
CA HIS A 26 0.57 -1.57 -1.65
C HIS A 26 -0.24 -0.40 -2.21
N SER A 27 0.41 0.72 -2.51
CA SER A 27 -0.18 1.93 -3.07
C SER A 27 0.35 2.18 -4.48
N ASN A 28 -0.53 2.62 -5.39
CA ASN A 28 -0.09 3.10 -6.70
C ASN A 28 0.97 4.20 -6.50
N ILE A 29 2.20 3.96 -6.97
CA ILE A 29 3.29 4.94 -6.84
C ILE A 29 2.88 6.18 -7.63
N PRO A 30 2.75 7.36 -7.00
CA PRO A 30 2.40 8.58 -7.71
C PRO A 30 3.57 8.97 -8.61
N ILE A 31 3.34 8.95 -9.92
CA ILE A 31 4.31 9.39 -10.92
C ILE A 31 3.80 10.69 -11.52
N GLU A 32 4.60 11.75 -11.39
CA GLU A 32 4.34 13.05 -12.02
C GLU A 32 5.26 13.24 -13.22
N ILE A 33 4.68 13.55 -14.38
CA ILE A 33 5.42 13.86 -15.62
C ILE A 33 4.87 15.18 -16.15
N SER A 34 5.75 16.17 -16.37
CA SER A 34 5.39 17.45 -16.98
C SER A 34 6.08 17.65 -18.32
N VAL A 35 5.30 18.07 -19.33
CA VAL A 35 5.78 18.39 -20.67
C VAL A 35 5.33 19.80 -21.00
N SER A 36 6.26 20.68 -21.38
CA SER A 36 5.97 22.07 -21.71
C SER A 36 6.62 22.49 -23.03
N LEU A 37 5.95 23.39 -23.74
CA LEU A 37 6.48 24.05 -24.92
C LEU A 37 6.92 25.47 -24.55
N LYS A 38 7.97 25.97 -25.22
CA LYS A 38 8.32 27.39 -25.14
C LYS A 38 7.19 28.24 -25.68
N ASP A 39 7.02 29.44 -25.11
CA ASP A 39 5.90 30.32 -25.40
C ASP A 39 5.73 30.62 -26.90
N GLU A 40 6.85 30.77 -27.61
CA GLU A 40 6.89 31.03 -29.05
C GLU A 40 6.26 29.91 -29.92
N TYR A 41 6.09 28.69 -29.38
CA TYR A 41 5.49 27.54 -30.09
C TYR A 41 4.08 27.18 -29.60
N LYS A 42 3.59 27.79 -28.50
CA LYS A 42 2.29 27.44 -27.90
C LYS A 42 1.09 27.71 -28.82
N SER A 43 1.21 28.66 -29.74
CA SER A 43 0.16 28.97 -30.72
C SER A 43 0.10 27.99 -31.89
N PHE A 44 1.15 27.18 -32.09
CA PHE A 44 1.29 26.31 -33.25
C PHE A 44 1.13 24.83 -32.91
N MET A 45 1.34 24.44 -31.65
CA MET A 45 1.39 23.05 -31.23
C MET A 45 0.72 22.83 -29.88
N VAL A 46 0.12 21.64 -29.72
CA VAL A 46 -0.44 21.14 -28.46
C VAL A 46 0.35 19.88 -28.08
N PRO A 47 0.94 19.81 -26.88
CA PRO A 47 1.62 18.60 -26.43
C PRO A 47 0.57 17.50 -26.20
N VAL A 48 0.82 16.32 -26.77
CA VAL A 48 -0.03 15.12 -26.58
C VAL A 48 0.82 14.07 -25.90
N ILE A 49 0.30 13.49 -24.81
CA ILE A 49 0.94 12.40 -24.07
C ILE A 49 0.08 11.16 -24.29
N GLU A 50 0.65 10.15 -24.94
CA GLU A 50 0.04 8.84 -25.10
C GLU A 50 0.76 7.83 -24.22
N ILE A 51 0.00 7.16 -23.34
CA ILE A 51 0.53 6.09 -22.48
C ILE A 51 0.24 4.77 -23.18
N ALA A 52 1.28 4.17 -23.78
CA ALA A 52 1.18 2.82 -24.31
C ALA A 52 1.56 1.81 -23.21
N SER A 53 0.59 1.03 -22.75
CA SER A 53 0.87 -0.15 -21.92
C SER A 53 1.52 -1.22 -22.81
N GLN A 54 2.84 -1.38 -22.70
CA GLN A 54 3.48 -2.57 -23.25
C GLN A 54 3.09 -3.73 -22.34
N GLN A 55 2.17 -4.58 -22.81
CA GLN A 55 1.96 -5.88 -22.18
C GLN A 55 3.31 -6.60 -22.10
N PRO A 56 3.67 -7.21 -20.95
CA PRO A 56 4.85 -8.03 -20.88
C PRO A 56 4.68 -9.19 -21.87
N HIS A 57 5.50 -9.22 -22.90
CA HIS A 57 5.63 -10.41 -23.73
C HIS A 57 6.07 -11.57 -22.83
N PRO A 58 5.48 -12.78 -22.96
CA PRO A 58 5.98 -13.95 -22.28
C PRO A 58 7.28 -14.39 -22.97
N SER A 59 8.40 -13.78 -22.60
CA SER A 59 9.71 -14.29 -22.96
C SER A 59 9.95 -15.57 -22.16
N ASN A 60 9.66 -16.70 -22.81
CA ASN A 60 10.20 -18.01 -22.49
C ASN A 60 11.73 -17.95 -22.54
N ASN A 61 12.34 -17.49 -21.46
CA ASN A 61 13.74 -17.74 -21.13
C ASN A 61 13.82 -17.69 -19.60
N SER A 62 13.48 -18.83 -19.02
CA SER A 62 13.74 -19.23 -17.64
C SER A 62 15.24 -19.18 -17.35
N ALA A 63 15.72 -17.98 -17.03
CA ALA A 63 16.83 -17.78 -16.12
C ALA A 63 16.27 -17.01 -14.93
N THR A 64 15.60 -17.77 -14.06
CA THR A 64 15.06 -17.35 -12.77
C THR A 64 16.21 -16.84 -11.90
N PHE A 65 16.59 -15.58 -12.06
CA PHE A 65 17.26 -14.82 -11.02
C PHE A 65 16.20 -14.41 -10.00
N SER A 66 15.70 -15.41 -9.28
CA SER A 66 15.09 -15.23 -7.96
C SER A 66 16.21 -14.80 -7.03
N GLN A 67 16.58 -13.52 -7.08
CA GLN A 67 17.35 -12.92 -6.00
C GLN A 67 16.36 -12.62 -4.88
N SER A 68 16.18 -13.66 -4.08
CA SER A 68 15.47 -13.67 -2.81
C SER A 68 15.80 -12.41 -1.99
N CYS A 69 14.82 -11.53 -1.83
CA CYS A 69 14.62 -10.94 -0.50
C CYS A 69 14.21 -12.12 0.38
N SER A 70 15.16 -12.71 1.10
CA SER A 70 14.89 -13.79 2.05
C SER A 70 14.16 -13.24 3.27
N VAL A 71 12.92 -12.81 3.09
CA VAL A 71 11.87 -13.11 4.05
C VAL A 71 11.21 -14.33 3.43
N THR A 72 11.17 -15.43 4.17
CA THR A 72 10.48 -16.64 3.74
C THR A 72 9.16 -16.27 3.08
N ASP A 73 9.01 -16.71 1.83
CA ASP A 73 7.80 -16.70 1.01
C ASP A 73 6.75 -17.63 1.64
N ASN A 74 6.44 -17.41 2.92
CA ASN A 74 5.10 -17.62 3.41
C ASN A 74 4.36 -16.41 2.90
N ASP A 75 3.61 -16.60 1.83
CA ASP A 75 2.51 -15.74 1.42
C ASP A 75 1.64 -15.49 2.67
N MET A 76 1.96 -14.43 3.41
CA MET A 76 1.43 -14.17 4.75
C MET A 76 0.01 -13.65 4.55
N SER A 77 -0.88 -14.59 4.28
CA SER A 77 -2.30 -14.34 4.06
C SER A 77 -2.96 -14.06 5.40
N PHE A 78 -3.18 -12.78 5.69
CA PHE A 78 -3.97 -12.36 6.85
C PHE A 78 -5.47 -12.48 6.51
N PRO A 79 -6.29 -13.13 7.35
CA PRO A 79 -7.70 -13.37 7.02
C PRO A 79 -8.55 -12.09 7.01
N PHE A 80 -8.00 -10.98 7.52
CA PHE A 80 -8.64 -9.67 7.58
C PHE A 80 -8.07 -8.68 6.55
N LEU A 81 -7.14 -9.10 5.69
CA LEU A 81 -6.62 -8.29 4.59
C LEU A 81 -6.74 -9.00 3.23
N PRO A 82 -6.90 -8.23 2.13
CA PRO A 82 -7.13 -6.78 2.09
C PRO A 82 -8.48 -6.39 2.69
N LEU A 83 -8.61 -5.14 3.13
CA LEU A 83 -9.89 -4.64 3.64
C LEU A 83 -10.96 -4.69 2.55
N PRO A 84 -12.23 -4.98 2.90
CA PRO A 84 -13.33 -4.91 1.96
C PRO A 84 -13.42 -3.52 1.31
N LEU A 85 -13.79 -3.45 0.02
CA LEU A 85 -14.02 -2.17 -0.67
C LEU A 85 -15.14 -1.34 -0.04
N THR A 86 -16.00 -1.97 0.76
CA THR A 86 -17.09 -1.35 1.51
C THR A 86 -16.65 -0.84 2.88
N PHE A 87 -15.40 -1.05 3.28
CA PHE A 87 -14.90 -0.61 4.57
C PHE A 87 -14.88 0.92 4.63
N ASP A 88 -15.66 1.46 5.56
CA ASP A 88 -15.72 2.88 5.86
C ASP A 88 -14.89 3.18 7.11
N HIS A 89 -13.77 3.88 6.92
CA HIS A 89 -12.86 4.29 7.99
C HIS A 89 -13.45 5.33 8.96
N THR A 90 -14.60 5.92 8.64
CA THR A 90 -15.31 6.85 9.53
C THR A 90 -16.38 6.15 10.38
N ASP A 91 -16.69 4.89 10.06
CA ASP A 91 -17.68 4.08 10.76
C ASP A 91 -17.01 3.23 11.84
N SER A 92 -17.39 3.47 13.10
CA SER A 92 -16.90 2.72 14.24
C SER A 92 -17.29 1.24 14.22
N ASP A 93 -18.40 0.88 13.59
CA ASP A 93 -18.87 -0.51 13.53
C ASP A 93 -17.99 -1.35 12.61
N HIS A 94 -17.52 -0.76 11.49
CA HIS A 94 -16.53 -1.41 10.62
C HIS A 94 -15.18 -1.62 11.32
N TRP A 95 -14.73 -0.65 12.12
CA TRP A 95 -13.53 -0.82 12.94
C TRP A 95 -13.68 -1.91 14.00
N ALA A 96 -14.85 -1.98 14.65
CA ALA A 96 -15.15 -3.03 15.62
C ALA A 96 -15.14 -4.43 14.99
N GLU A 97 -15.72 -4.59 13.79
CA GLU A 97 -15.68 -5.86 13.06
C GLU A 97 -14.24 -6.25 12.68
N LEU A 98 -13.44 -5.30 12.19
CA LEU A 98 -12.03 -5.53 11.88
C LEU A 98 -11.24 -5.93 13.14
N LEU A 99 -11.47 -5.23 14.25
CA LEU A 99 -10.84 -5.49 15.54
C LEU A 99 -11.13 -6.93 16.03
N ASP A 100 -12.38 -7.38 15.94
CA ASP A 100 -12.77 -8.74 16.30
C ASP A 100 -12.09 -9.79 15.41
N ASN A 101 -11.99 -9.53 14.11
CA ASN A 101 -11.31 -10.42 13.17
C ASN A 101 -9.81 -10.54 13.48
N ILE A 102 -9.13 -9.43 13.78
CA ILE A 102 -7.72 -9.41 14.17
C ILE A 102 -7.51 -10.14 15.50
N GLN A 103 -8.34 -9.83 16.52
CA GLN A 103 -8.27 -10.49 17.82
C GLN A 103 -8.44 -11.99 17.69
N SER A 104 -9.46 -12.45 16.96
CA SER A 104 -9.70 -13.87 16.77
C SER A 104 -8.52 -14.56 16.07
N TRP A 105 -7.87 -13.90 15.10
CA TRP A 105 -6.68 -14.43 14.44
C TRP A 105 -5.47 -14.50 15.38
N LEU A 106 -5.18 -13.44 16.14
CA LEU A 106 -4.07 -13.41 17.09
C LEU A 106 -4.20 -14.45 18.21
N VAL A 107 -5.42 -14.65 18.72
CA VAL A 107 -5.65 -15.54 19.86
C VAL A 107 -5.73 -17.02 19.44
N LYS A 108 -6.30 -17.30 18.25
CA LYS A 108 -6.64 -18.68 17.87
C LYS A 108 -5.75 -19.26 16.78
N SER A 109 -5.14 -18.43 15.95
CA SER A 109 -4.56 -18.89 14.69
C SER A 109 -3.06 -18.71 14.58
N VAL A 110 -2.43 -17.89 15.43
CA VAL A 110 -1.00 -17.55 15.34
C VAL A 110 -0.30 -17.79 16.66
N ASP A 111 0.89 -18.39 16.60
CA ASP A 111 1.75 -18.56 17.76
C ASP A 111 2.41 -17.22 18.16
N PRO A 112 2.35 -16.80 19.44
CA PRO A 112 2.97 -15.55 19.91
C PRO A 112 4.47 -15.40 19.65
N SER A 113 5.20 -16.50 19.42
CA SER A 113 6.62 -16.48 19.09
C SER A 113 6.92 -16.12 17.62
N MET A 114 5.89 -16.07 16.78
CA MET A 114 6.03 -15.81 15.34
C MET A 114 6.01 -14.29 15.04
N PRO A 115 6.83 -13.81 14.09
CA PRO A 115 6.83 -12.40 13.66
C PRO A 115 5.45 -11.87 13.23
N GLU A 116 4.63 -12.73 12.63
CA GLU A 116 3.23 -12.55 12.26
C GLU A 116 2.41 -11.99 13.42
N TRP A 117 2.62 -12.55 14.62
CA TRP A 117 1.87 -12.18 15.81
C TRP A 117 2.24 -10.78 16.28
N ALA A 118 3.53 -10.45 16.28
CA ALA A 118 3.99 -9.11 16.62
C ALA A 118 3.44 -8.06 15.66
N TRP A 119 3.44 -8.34 14.35
CA TRP A 119 2.83 -7.46 13.36
C TRP A 119 1.32 -7.32 13.57
N GLY A 120 0.60 -8.43 13.76
CA GLY A 120 -0.85 -8.38 13.97
C GLY A 120 -1.25 -7.67 15.25
N ARG A 121 -0.41 -7.73 16.29
CA ARG A 121 -0.60 -6.95 17.53
C ARG A 121 -0.52 -5.45 17.27
N GLU A 122 0.40 -4.97 16.42
CA GLU A 122 0.43 -3.56 16.02
C GLU A 122 -0.88 -3.16 15.31
N VAL A 123 -1.33 -3.99 14.34
CA VAL A 123 -2.58 -3.75 13.62
C VAL A 123 -3.80 -3.78 14.54
N PHE A 124 -3.81 -4.70 15.52
CA PHE A 124 -4.84 -4.76 16.55
C PHE A 124 -4.94 -3.45 17.31
N TRP A 125 -3.82 -2.88 17.76
CA TRP A 125 -3.82 -1.62 18.49
C TRP A 125 -4.30 -0.45 17.64
N TYR A 126 -3.93 -0.38 16.36
CA TYR A 126 -4.50 0.63 15.45
C TYR A 126 -6.03 0.54 15.36
N ALA A 127 -6.56 -0.67 15.12
CA ALA A 127 -8.01 -0.88 15.05
C ALA A 127 -8.71 -0.62 16.40
N PHE A 128 -8.04 -0.93 17.51
CA PHE A 128 -8.58 -0.75 18.85
C PHE A 128 -8.77 0.74 19.17
N ILE A 129 -7.75 1.56 18.89
CA ILE A 129 -7.81 3.01 19.08
C ILE A 129 -8.84 3.65 18.15
N ALA A 130 -8.91 3.20 16.89
CA ALA A 130 -9.92 3.68 15.96
C ALA A 130 -11.36 3.37 16.43
N THR A 131 -11.56 2.20 17.05
CA THR A 131 -12.85 1.80 17.66
C THR A 131 -13.12 2.50 18.99
N ASN A 132 -12.08 2.84 19.75
CA ASN A 132 -12.17 3.43 21.09
C ASN A 132 -11.33 4.72 21.20
N PRO A 133 -11.74 5.83 20.58
CA PRO A 133 -10.94 7.07 20.53
C PRO A 133 -10.61 7.68 21.89
N ASP A 134 -11.38 7.35 22.93
CA ASP A 134 -11.20 7.86 24.30
C ASP A 134 -10.17 7.07 25.14
N PHE A 135 -9.55 6.01 24.60
CA PHE A 135 -8.52 5.22 25.28
C PHE A 135 -7.19 5.99 25.41
N PRO A 136 -6.46 5.89 26.55
CA PRO A 136 -6.68 5.03 27.72
C PRO A 136 -7.60 5.61 28.81
N GLY A 137 -8.23 6.76 28.56
CA GLY A 137 -8.94 7.55 29.56
C GLY A 137 -10.30 7.00 29.99
N ARG A 138 -11.32 7.16 29.13
CA ARG A 138 -12.73 6.84 29.48
C ARG A 138 -13.04 5.35 29.37
N LYS A 139 -14.33 5.00 29.29
CA LYS A 139 -14.79 3.62 29.11
C LYS A 139 -14.46 3.16 27.68
N TRP A 140 -13.81 2.02 27.58
CA TRP A 140 -13.45 1.34 26.34
C TRP A 140 -13.83 -0.14 26.42
N SER A 141 -13.85 -0.80 25.27
CA SER A 141 -14.23 -2.22 25.15
C SER A 141 -13.08 -3.12 25.62
N PHE A 142 -13.37 -4.10 26.47
CA PHE A 142 -12.34 -5.06 26.90
C PHE A 142 -11.82 -5.85 25.70
N TRP A 143 -10.49 -6.04 25.65
CA TRP A 143 -9.83 -6.95 24.73
C TRP A 143 -9.33 -8.20 25.46
N ASP A 144 -8.91 -9.21 24.71
CA ASP A 144 -8.31 -10.41 25.28
C ASP A 144 -6.93 -10.11 25.88
N SER A 145 -6.76 -10.35 27.19
CA SER A 145 -5.51 -10.12 27.92
C SER A 145 -4.28 -10.87 27.40
N SER A 146 -4.46 -11.88 26.53
CA SER A 146 -3.32 -12.49 25.83
C SER A 146 -2.62 -11.54 24.85
N ILE A 147 -3.31 -10.48 24.41
CA ILE A 147 -2.75 -9.41 23.59
C ILE A 147 -2.19 -8.36 24.54
N SER A 148 -0.86 -8.33 24.67
CA SER A 148 -0.16 -7.42 25.57
C SER A 148 -0.19 -5.97 25.06
N LEU A 149 -0.19 -5.01 26.00
CA LEU A 149 0.06 -3.58 25.78
C LEU A 149 1.55 -3.34 25.52
N GLU A 150 2.08 -4.00 24.50
CA GLU A 150 3.48 -3.92 24.09
C GLU A 150 3.52 -3.75 22.58
N GLY A 151 4.51 -3.02 22.10
CA GLY A 151 4.60 -2.65 20.70
C GLY A 151 4.84 -1.16 20.53
N GLN A 152 5.52 -0.81 19.44
CA GLN A 152 6.01 0.55 19.23
C GLN A 152 4.87 1.57 19.24
N PHE A 153 3.75 1.24 18.61
CA PHE A 153 2.61 2.16 18.53
C PHE A 153 1.92 2.37 19.88
N ILE A 154 1.56 1.28 20.57
CA ILE A 154 0.72 1.37 21.77
C ILE A 154 1.48 1.91 22.98
N GLU A 155 2.79 1.65 23.06
CA GLU A 155 3.67 2.21 24.10
C GLU A 155 3.86 3.71 23.94
N GLU A 156 3.85 4.24 22.72
CA GLU A 156 3.88 5.70 22.47
C GLU A 156 2.52 6.37 22.73
N TRP A 157 1.42 5.62 22.62
CA TRP A 157 0.06 6.14 22.77
C TRP A 157 -0.38 6.32 24.23
N VAL A 158 -0.02 5.37 25.10
CA VAL A 158 -0.44 5.28 26.51
C VAL A 158 0.46 6.12 27.42
#